data_AF-A0A380E2V2-F1
#
_entry.id   AF-A0A380E2V2-F1
#
_cell.length_a   1.000
_cell.length_b   1.000
_cell.length_c   1.000
_cell.angle_alpha   90.00
_cell.angle_beta   90.00
_cell.angle_gamma   90.00
#
_symmetry.space_group_name_H-M   'P 1'
#
loop_
_entity.id
_entity.type
_entity.pdbx_description
1 polymer ?
#
loop_
_entity_poly.entity_id
_entity_poly.type
_entity_poly.pdbx_seq_one_letter_code
_entity_poly.pdbx_strand_id
1 'polypeptide(L)' 'MLDFEKPLFEIRNKIESLKESQDKNDVDLQEEIDMLEASLERETKKIYTNLKPWIVCKLRVCKKDLRP' A
#
# COMPACT_ATOMS: atom_id res chain seq x y z
N MET A 1 10.28 -0.25 -8.53
CA MET A 1 9.03 -0.43 -7.75
C MET A 1 8.93 -1.90 -7.36
N LEU A 2 8.65 -2.19 -6.10
CA LEU A 2 8.43 -3.55 -5.60
C LEU A 2 7.02 -4.00 -5.97
N ASP A 3 6.87 -5.17 -6.60
CA ASP A 3 5.58 -5.69 -7.05
C ASP A 3 4.53 -5.84 -5.95
N PHE A 4 4.96 -5.93 -4.69
CA PHE A 4 4.10 -6.08 -3.53
C PHE A 4 3.49 -4.77 -3.00
N GLU A 5 3.93 -3.62 -3.50
CA GLU A 5 3.32 -2.31 -3.18
C GLU A 5 2.22 -1.90 -4.17
N LYS A 6 2.10 -2.59 -5.32
CA LYS A 6 1.03 -2.36 -6.30
C LYS A 6 -0.39 -2.38 -5.72
N PRO A 7 -0.79 -3.41 -4.94
CA PRO A 7 -2.15 -3.47 -4.40
C PRO A 7 -2.45 -2.34 -3.40
N LEU A 8 -1.46 -1.93 -2.59
CA LEU A 8 -1.61 -0.76 -1.71
C LEU A 8 -1.84 0.51 -2.53
N PHE A 9 -1.06 0.69 -3.60
CA PHE A 9 -1.15 1.89 -4.43
C PHE A 9 -2.51 2.01 -5.11
N GLU A 10 -3.07 0.91 -5.61
CA GLU A 10 -4.42 0.90 -6.20
C GLU A 10 -5.50 1.31 -5.19
N ILE A 11 -5.48 0.75 -3.98
CA ILE A 11 -6.49 1.09 -2.95
C ILE A 11 -6.34 2.55 -2.52
N ARG A 12 -5.10 3.04 -2.39
CA ARG A 12 -4.82 4.45 -2.02
C ARG A 12 -5.30 5.42 -3.09
N ASN A 13 -5.11 5.07 -4.37
CA ASN A 13 -5.59 5.87 -5.49
C ASN A 13 -7.13 5.88 -5.54
N LYS A 14 -7.77 4.78 -5.15
CA LYS A 14 -9.23 4.69 -5.02
C LYS A 14 -9.78 5.60 -3.93
N ILE A 15 -9.10 5.65 -2.77
CA ILE A 15 -9.41 6.58 -1.67
C ILE A 15 -9.25 8.04 -2.13
N GLU A 16 -8.19 8.37 -2.87
CA GLU A 16 -7.97 9.72 -3.39
C GLU A 16 -9.08 10.14 -4.36
N SER A 17 -9.48 9.23 -5.26
CA SER A 17 -10.59 9.46 -6.19
C SER A 17 -11.94 9.64 -5.48
N LEU A 18 -12.17 8.89 -4.40
CA LEU A 18 -13.35 9.04 -3.54
C LEU A 18 -13.34 10.36 -2.78
N LYS A 19 -12.19 10.78 -2.23
CA LYS A 19 -12.02 12.10 -1.59
C LYS A 19 -12.27 13.25 -2.55
N GLU A 20 -11.79 13.15 -3.77
CA GLU A 20 -12.03 14.17 -4.79
C GLU A 20 -13.51 14.23 -5.19
N SER A 21 -14.19 13.07 -5.21
CA SER A 21 -15.62 12.98 -5.46
C SER A 21 -16.44 13.52 -4.29
N GLN A 22 -15.98 13.30 -3.06
CA GLN A 22 -16.53 13.84 -1.80
C GLN A 22 -16.51 15.37 -1.82
N ASP A 23 -15.35 15.96 -2.12
CA ASP A 23 -15.15 17.41 -2.22
C ASP A 23 -16.01 18.05 -3.32
N LYS A 24 -16.19 17.35 -4.44
CA LYS A 24 -16.98 17.84 -5.57
C LYS A 24 -18.50 17.76 -5.38
N ASN A 25 -19.01 16.79 -4.61
CA ASN A 25 -20.45 16.53 -4.49
C ASN A 25 -21.01 16.76 -3.08
N ASP A 26 -20.19 17.17 -2.10
CA ASP A 26 -20.59 17.37 -0.69
C ASP A 26 -21.37 16.16 -0.13
N VAL A 27 -21.02 14.97 -0.60
CA VAL A 27 -21.62 13.70 -0.18
C VAL A 27 -20.77 13.12 0.93
N ASP A 28 -21.40 12.65 2.00
CA ASP A 28 -20.70 11.97 3.08
C ASP A 28 -20.25 10.57 2.62
N LEU A 29 -19.02 10.50 2.10
CA LEU A 29 -18.33 9.26 1.75
C LEU A 29 -17.33 8.87 2.85
N GLN A 30 -17.43 9.50 4.02
CA GLN A 30 -16.44 9.36 5.09
C GLN A 30 -16.41 7.92 5.61
N GLU A 31 -17.58 7.29 5.80
CA GLU A 31 -17.67 5.87 6.18
C GLU A 31 -17.07 4.94 5.11
N GLU A 32 -17.27 5.25 3.84
CA GLU A 32 -16.79 4.42 2.73
C GLU A 32 -15.26 4.52 2.59
N ILE A 33 -14.71 5.72 2.80
CA ILE A 33 -13.26 5.96 2.90
C ILE A 33 -12.66 5.23 4.10
N ASP A 34 -13.29 5.28 5.28
CA ASP A 34 -12.80 4.64 6.49
C ASP A 34 -12.78 3.10 6.33
N MET A 35 -13.81 2.53 5.70
CA MET A 35 -13.84 1.10 5.33
C MET A 35 -12.71 0.72 4.35
N LEU A 36 -12.43 1.56 3.37
CA LEU A 36 -11.33 1.36 2.41
C LEU A 36 -9.95 1.47 3.07
N GLU A 37 -9.75 2.43 3.97
CA GLU A 37 -8.52 2.55 4.77
C GLU A 37 -8.32 1.34 5.69
N ALA A 38 -9.38 0.86 6.33
CA ALA A 38 -9.32 -0.35 7.16
C ALA A 38 -8.96 -1.60 6.35
N SER A 39 -9.48 -1.73 5.12
CA SER A 39 -9.09 -2.80 4.18
C SER A 39 -7.63 -2.64 3.73
N LEU A 40 -7.20 -1.42 3.40
CA LEU A 40 -5.81 -1.12 3.06
C LEU A 40 -4.85 -1.52 4.18
N GLU A 41 -5.18 -1.18 5.43
CA GLU A 41 -4.34 -1.54 6.59
C GLU A 41 -4.26 -3.06 6.78
N ARG A 42 -5.38 -3.79 6.58
CA ARG A 42 -5.41 -5.25 6.66
C ARG A 42 -4.54 -5.89 5.57
N GLU A 43 -4.65 -5.44 4.33
CA GLU A 43 -3.83 -5.94 3.22
C GLU A 43 -2.36 -5.58 3.40
N THR A 44 -2.07 -4.37 3.84
CA THR A 44 -0.73 -3.93 4.23
C THR A 44 -0.16 -4.87 5.28
N LYS A 45 -0.87 -5.09 6.39
CA LYS A 45 -0.42 -5.96 7.47
C LYS A 45 -0.21 -7.38 6.98
N LYS A 46 -1.09 -7.90 6.11
CA LYS A 46 -0.96 -9.24 5.51
C LYS A 46 0.28 -9.34 4.62
N ILE A 47 0.52 -8.36 3.75
CA ILE A 47 1.67 -8.28 2.85
C ILE A 47 2.96 -8.19 3.66
N TYR A 48 3.07 -7.24 4.60
CA TYR A 48 4.25 -7.05 5.45
C TYR A 48 4.50 -8.23 6.41
N THR A 49 3.45 -8.90 6.91
CA THR A 49 3.60 -10.10 7.75
C THR A 49 4.09 -11.29 6.93
N ASN A 50 3.64 -11.43 5.68
CA ASN A 50 4.06 -12.50 4.78
C ASN A 50 5.46 -12.25 4.15
N LEU A 51 5.92 -11.00 4.10
CA LEU A 51 7.21 -10.60 3.52
C LEU A 51 8.43 -10.89 4.42
N LYS A 52 8.24 -11.34 5.68
CA LYS A 52 9.31 -11.40 6.70
C LYS A 52 10.51 -12.33 6.44
N PRO A 53 10.51 -13.36 5.56
CA PRO A 53 11.75 -14.10 5.30
C PRO A 53 12.62 -13.55 4.16
N TRP A 54 12.07 -12.80 3.19
CA TRP A 54 12.75 -12.58 1.90
C TRP A 54 13.35 -11.18 1.69
N ILE A 55 12.75 -10.12 2.26
CA ILE A 55 13.24 -8.73 2.05
C ILE A 55 14.67 -8.57 2.57
N VAL A 56 14.99 -9.23 3.69
CA VAL A 56 16.34 -9.23 4.27
C VAL A 56 17.38 -9.90 3.36
N CYS A 57 17.00 -10.90 2.56
CA CYS A 57 17.91 -11.54 1.60
C CYS A 57 18.18 -10.65 0.39
N LYS A 58 17.16 -9.94 -0.14
CA LYS A 58 17.37 -9.06 -1.30
C LYS A 58 18.25 -7.85 -0.99
N LEU A 59 18.11 -7.25 0.21
CA LEU A 59 18.98 -6.16 0.63
C LEU A 59 20.44 -6.60 0.84
N ARG A 60 20.65 -7.85 1.26
CA ARG A 60 21.97 -8.42 1.53
C ARG A 60 22.72 -8.84 0.26
N VAL A 61 22.00 -9.27 -0.78
CA VAL A 61 22.60 -9.59 -2.10
C VAL A 61 23.13 -8.32 -2.79
N CYS A 62 22.37 -7.22 -2.81
CA CYS A 62 22.78 -6.00 -3.51
C CYS A 62 24.02 -5.30 -2.92
N LYS A 63 24.45 -5.61 -1.69
CA LYS A 63 25.68 -5.04 -1.11
C LYS A 63 26.96 -5.83 -1.41
N LYS A 64 26.86 -7.05 -1.94
CA LYS A 64 28.04 -7.87 -2.20
C LYS A 64 28.65 -7.64 -3.59
N ASP A 65 27.85 -7.15 -4.54
CA ASP A 65 28.31 -6.72 -5.88
C ASP A 65 28.86 -5.29 -5.91
N LEU A 66 28.82 -4.55 -4.79
CA LEU A 66 29.45 -3.24 -4.64
C LEU A 66 30.65 -3.32 -3.67
N ARG A 67 31.55 -4.26 -3.95
CA ARG A 67 32.91 -4.21 -3.41
C ARG A 67 33.86 -4.07 -4.61
N PRO A 68 34.66 -2.98 -4.71
CA PRO A 68 35.69 -2.88 -5.75
C PRO A 68 36.74 -3.99 -5.59
#